data_AF-A0A7J5EAD2-F1
#
_entry.id   AF-A0A7J5EAD2-F1
#
_cell.length_a   1.000
_cell.length_b   1.000
_cell.length_c   1.000
_cell.angle_alpha   90.00
_cell.angle_beta   90.00
_cell.angle_gamma   90.00
#
_symmetry.space_group_name_H-M   'P 1'
#
loop_
_entity.id
_entity.type
_entity.pdbx_description
1 polymer ?
#
loop_
_entity_poly.entity_id
_entity_poly.type
_entity_poly.pdbx_seq_one_letter_code
_entity_poly.pdbx_strand_id
1 'polypeptide(L)' 'NKVDTFEEPTAGYMILNSSVQYSFNTGILIHNFSLNVDNIFNKEYRNHLSRVKSILPEAGRNFRLVYKLYFDI' A
#
# COMPACT_ATOMS: atom_id res chain seq x y z
N ASN A 1 -0.11 10.42 -20.36
CA ASN A 1 -1.52 10.04 -20.52
C ASN A 1 -1.91 10.15 -21.98
N LYS A 2 -1.72 9.08 -22.76
CA LYS A 2 -2.39 8.93 -24.05
C LYS A 2 -3.64 8.11 -23.79
N VAL A 3 -4.79 8.64 -24.19
CA VAL A 3 -6.09 7.99 -24.08
C VAL A 3 -6.51 7.46 -25.44
N ASP A 4 -7.24 6.35 -25.47
CA ASP A 4 -7.91 5.89 -26.68
C ASP A 4 -9.16 6.74 -26.99
N THR A 5 -9.73 6.56 -28.19
CA THR A 5 -10.82 7.33 -28.78
C THR A 5 -12.10 7.37 -27.92
N PHE A 6 -12.29 6.37 -27.05
CA PHE A 6 -13.44 6.26 -26.15
C PHE A 6 -13.04 6.25 -24.66
N GLU A 7 -11.84 6.73 -24.33
CA GLU A 7 -11.30 6.69 -22.98
C GLU A 7 -11.16 8.09 -22.37
N GLU A 8 -11.67 8.27 -21.16
CA GLU A 8 -11.53 9.53 -20.44
C GLU A 8 -10.12 9.70 -19.84
N PRO A 9 -9.53 10.91 -19.94
CA PRO A 9 -8.24 11.20 -19.33
C PRO A 9 -8.35 11.11 -17.81
N THR A 10 -7.41 10.38 -17.21
CA THR A 10 -7.37 10.19 -15.76
C THR A 10 -6.49 11.27 -15.12
N ALA A 11 -6.97 11.88 -14.03
CA ALA A 11 -6.19 12.88 -13.30
C ALA A 11 -4.89 12.29 -12.75
N GLY A 12 -3.81 13.06 -12.82
CA GLY A 12 -2.58 12.72 -12.11
C GLY A 12 -2.81 12.71 -10.60
N TYR A 13 -2.19 11.76 -9.91
CA TYR A 13 -2.31 11.64 -8.46
C TYR A 13 -0.94 11.38 -7.85
N MET A 14 -0.84 11.67 -6.55
CA MET A 14 0.30 11.33 -5.72
C MET A 14 -0.23 10.60 -4.49
N ILE A 15 0.34 9.45 -4.19
CA ILE A 15 0.07 8.67 -2.99
C ILE A 15 1.35 8.56 -2.18
N LEU A 16 1.21 8.65 -0.86
CA LEU A 16 2.32 8.45 0.08
C LEU A 16 2.02 7.19 0.89
N ASN A 17 2.93 6.23 0.79
CA ASN A 17 2.93 5.01 1.56
C ASN A 17 4.13 5.04 2.51
N SER A 18 3.99 4.47 3.70
CA SER A 18 5.04 4.39 4.70
C SER A 18 5.08 3.01 5.31
N SER A 19 6.29 2.52 5.57
CA SER A 19 6.50 1.27 6.29
C SER A 19 7.58 1.48 7.34
N VAL A 20 7.35 0.89 8.51
CA VAL A 20 8.30 0.84 9.62
C VAL A 20 8.43 -0.62 10.03
N GLN A 21 9.67 -1.07 10.21
CA GLN A 21 9.95 -2.39 10.72
C GLN A 21 10.93 -2.28 11.89
N TYR A 22 10.62 -2.99 12.97
CA TYR A 22 11.46 -3.09 14.14
C TYR A 22 11.71 -4.56 14.46
N SER A 23 12.97 -4.94 14.60
CA SER A 23 13.36 -6.29 14.96
C SER A 23 14.23 -6.27 16.20
N PHE A 24 13.94 -7.18 17.13
CA PHE A 24 14.77 -7.39 18.31
C PHE A 24 14.83 -8.86 18.67
N ASN A 25 15.93 -9.24 19.32
CA ASN A 25 16.22 -10.62 19.64
C ASN A 25 16.09 -10.84 21.15
N THR A 26 15.50 -11.96 21.53
CA THR A 26 15.37 -12.41 22.92
C THR A 26 15.83 -13.87 23.00
N GLY A 27 17.11 -14.10 23.27
CA GLY A 27 17.69 -15.45 23.24
C GLY A 27 17.65 -16.05 21.84
N ILE A 28 16.99 -17.20 21.69
CA ILE A 28 16.79 -17.90 20.40
C ILE A 28 15.61 -17.34 19.58
N LEU A 29 14.91 -16.32 20.09
CA LEU A 29 13.72 -15.77 19.47
C LEU A 29 14.05 -14.44 18.79
N ILE A 30 13.59 -14.26 17.56
CA ILE A 30 13.66 -12.97 16.86
C ILE A 30 12.23 -12.46 16.67
N HIS A 31 11.94 -11.33 17.31
CA HIS A 31 10.68 -10.63 17.22
C HIS A 31 10.77 -9.57 16.13
N ASN A 32 9.92 -9.68 15.10
CA ASN A 32 9.84 -8.71 14.01
C ASN A 32 8.44 -8.09 13.98
N PHE A 33 8.38 -6.78 14.19
CA PHE A 33 7.18 -5.98 14.07
C PHE A 33 7.26 -5.15 12.81
N SER A 34 6.26 -5.25 11.94
CA SER A 34 6.15 -4.43 10.73
C SER A 34 4.81 -3.70 10.73
N LEU A 35 4.87 -2.39 10.67
CA LEU A 35 3.73 -1.51 10.47
C LEU A 35 3.81 -0.94 9.05
N ASN A 36 2.76 -1.13 8.26
CA ASN A 36 2.64 -0.55 6.93
C ASN A 36 1.38 0.31 6.88
N VAL A 37 1.51 1.49 6.28
CA VAL A 37 0.43 2.44 6.06
C VAL A 37 0.44 2.82 4.59
N ASP A 38 -0.57 2.36 3.86
CA ASP A 38 -0.77 2.72 2.46
C ASP A 38 -1.76 3.88 2.36
N ASN A 39 -1.52 4.80 1.43
CA ASN A 39 -2.35 5.98 1.17
C ASN A 39 -2.63 6.78 2.46
N ILE A 40 -1.57 7.30 3.07
CA ILE A 40 -1.62 7.99 4.38
C ILE A 40 -2.68 9.11 4.42
N PHE A 41 -2.82 9.85 3.32
CA PHE A 41 -3.77 10.96 3.18
C PHE A 41 -5.17 10.55 2.75
N ASN A 42 -5.44 9.24 2.61
CA ASN A 42 -6.71 8.69 2.15
C ASN A 42 -7.22 9.34 0.85
N LYS A 43 -6.30 9.58 -0.09
CA LYS A 43 -6.61 10.19 -1.38
C LYS A 43 -7.36 9.18 -2.25
N GLU A 44 -8.54 9.52 -2.73
CA GLU A 44 -9.20 8.75 -3.78
C GLU A 44 -8.44 8.94 -5.09
N TYR A 45 -8.05 7.83 -5.72
CA TYR A 45 -7.34 7.84 -7.00
C TYR A 45 -7.83 6.71 -7.91
N ARG A 46 -7.55 6.86 -9.21
CA ARG A 46 -7.89 5.88 -10.24
C ARG A 46 -6.63 5.56 -11.01
N ASN A 47 -6.29 4.28 -11.12
CA ASN A 47 -5.19 3.86 -11.97
C ASN A 47 -5.65 3.94 -13.43
N HIS A 48 -4.91 4.70 -14.24
CA HIS A 48 -5.22 4.88 -15.65
C HIS A 48 -5.27 3.54 -16.42
N LEU A 49 -4.44 2.57 -16.04
CA LEU A 49 -4.37 1.24 -16.67
C LEU A 49 -5.43 0.24 -16.15
N SER A 50 -6.19 0.60 -15.12
CA SER A 50 -7.21 -0.29 -14.56
C SER A 50 -8.47 -0.26 -15.42
N ARG A 51 -8.90 -1.43 -15.92
CA ARG A 51 -10.14 -1.55 -16.74
C ARG A 51 -11.41 -1.22 -15.95
N VAL A 52 -11.39 -1.36 -14.62
CA VAL A 52 -12.54 -1.10 -13.75
C VAL A 52 -12.54 0.30 -13.14
N LYS A 53 -11.60 1.18 -13.54
CA LYS A 53 -11.45 2.54 -12.99
C LYS A 53 -12.72 3.39 -13.09
N SER A 54 -13.58 3.12 -14.08
CA SER A 54 -14.86 3.82 -14.28
C SER A 54 -15.90 3.46 -13.24
N ILE A 55 -15.79 2.30 -12.60
CA ILE A 55 -16.78 1.76 -11.67
C ILE A 55 -16.30 1.88 -10.22
N LEU A 56 -15.02 1.58 -9.97
CA LEU A 56 -14.45 1.54 -8.63
C LEU A 56 -13.15 2.35 -8.55
N PRO A 57 -13.01 3.23 -7.54
CA PRO A 57 -11.72 3.82 -7.22
C PRO A 57 -10.76 2.77 -6.64
N GLU A 58 -9.47 3.09 -6.68
CA GLU A 58 -8.44 2.25 -6.07
C GLU A 58 -8.54 2.24 -4.54
N ALA A 59 -7.80 1.32 -3.90
CA ALA A 59 -7.81 1.18 -2.45
C ALA A 59 -7.47 2.51 -1.74
N GLY A 60 -8.33 2.87 -0.78
CA GLY A 60 -8.13 4.02 0.10
C GLY A 60 -7.00 3.78 1.09
N ARG A 61 -7.10 4.39 2.27
CA ARG A 61 -6.10 4.21 3.33
C ARG A 61 -6.13 2.80 3.90
N ASN A 62 -4.97 2.15 3.96
CA ASN A 62 -4.81 0.81 4.54
C ASN A 62 -3.77 0.83 5.66
N PHE A 63 -4.05 0.11 6.75
CA PHE A 63 -3.11 -0.09 7.85
C PHE A 63 -2.90 -1.59 8.04
N ARG A 64 -1.63 -1.99 8.13
CA ARG A 64 -1.25 -3.39 8.32
C ARG A 64 -0.19 -3.50 9.39
N LEU A 65 -0.54 -4.13 10.49
CA LEU A 65 0.41 -4.52 11.53
C LEU A 65 0.65 -6.02 11.41
N VAL A 66 1.91 -6.40 11.25
CA VAL A 66 2.34 -7.79 11.17
C VAL A 66 3.38 -8.02 12.26
N TYR A 67 3.16 -9.06 13.06
CA TYR A 67 4.13 -9.56 13.99
C TYR A 67 4.61 -10.94 13.52
N LYS A 68 5.92 -11.10 13.37
CA LYS A 68 6.56 -12.38 13.03
C LYS A 68 7.51 -12.77 14.15
N LEU A 69 7.47 -14.04 14.50
CA LEU A 69 8.40 -14.66 15.44
C LEU A 69 9.23 -15.68 14.68
N TYR A 70 10.54 -15.51 14.70
CA TYR A 70 11.48 -16.47 14.14
C TYR A 70 12.25 -17.16 15.26
N PHE A 71 12.69 -18.39 15.00
CA PHE A 71 13.53 -19.18 15.88
C PHE A 71 14.91 -19.26 15.23
N ASP A 72 15.92 -18.75 15.93
CA ASP A 72 17.32 -18.91 15.57
C ASP A 72 17.79 -20.23 16.19
N ILE A 73 17.99 -21.25 15.34
CA ILE A 73 18.32 -22.64 15.72
C ILE A 73 19.80 -22.89 15.45
#